data_AF-A0A7S4ULW5-F1
#
_entry.id   AF-A0A7S4ULW5-F1
#
_cell.length_a   1.000
_cell.length_b   1.000
_cell.length_c   1.000
_cell.angle_alpha   90.00
_cell.angle_beta   90.00
_cell.angle_gamma   90.00
#
_symmetry.space_group_name_H-M   'P 1'
#
loop_
_entity.id
_entity.type
_entity.pdbx_description
1 polymer ?
#
loop_
_entity_poly.entity_id
_entity_poly.type
_entity_poly.pdbx_seq_one_letter_code
_entity_poly.pdbx_strand_id
1 'polypeptide(L)'
;TLFTMLSALVDVSSSSSSSSSSSSSSLLTCLTSSSPSLHGKSYVSLRLRGGKDDVARFALIADMDDTLVGDEPSLSSFNTLWERSCRTSGGKLVFNTGRSFEDYLVLKEKWNIITPDFFIGACGTQIYSCDSDGNYHEIEGWKQTLDRDWDKTVVQQRVMGSERLRRCYGSIKEKRESMGNPFLFSFKIPQADFTVDQLREDLRREIETDNAQHQPRIAFLMNIASVSYHVNTTVSGLDDVPANTTGCFFVDVLPKSAGKGNAQKHVMKLLNLSPSECLVAGDSGNDASMFEDAPHGVMVGNAKEELLAVKRQEHLHATGRHAFGVLEGLKHYGFLPEDS
;
A
#
# COMPACT_ATOMS: atom_id res chain seq x y z
N THR A 1 8.57 49.40 12.02
CA THR A 1 8.53 50.83 12.37
C THR A 1 8.75 50.95 13.86
N LEU A 2 9.71 51.79 14.29
CA LEU A 2 10.34 51.83 15.63
C LEU A 2 11.11 50.52 15.99
N PHE A 3 12.25 50.49 16.73
CA PHE A 3 12.82 51.27 17.87
C PHE A 3 12.16 50.92 19.24
N THR A 4 12.85 50.73 20.37
CA THR A 4 14.29 50.59 20.68
C THR A 4 14.51 49.96 22.07
N MET A 5 15.65 49.30 22.24
CA MET A 5 16.62 49.41 23.37
C MET A 5 16.21 50.08 24.70
N LEU A 6 16.59 49.43 25.82
CA LEU A 6 17.14 50.10 27.01
C LEU A 6 18.05 49.14 27.79
N SER A 7 19.16 49.64 28.35
CA SER A 7 20.26 48.85 28.95
C SER A 7 20.82 49.51 30.22
N ALA A 8 21.21 48.69 31.22
CA ALA A 8 22.07 49.05 32.38
C ALA A 8 22.65 47.74 32.97
N LEU A 9 23.97 47.52 33.07
CA LEU A 9 24.91 47.93 34.16
C LEU A 9 24.59 47.24 35.51
N VAL A 10 25.50 46.68 36.33
CA VAL A 10 26.99 46.66 36.43
C VAL A 10 27.36 45.53 37.44
N ASP A 11 28.53 44.87 37.57
CA ASP A 11 29.76 44.60 36.78
C ASP A 11 30.67 43.66 37.67
N VAL A 12 32.02 43.69 37.55
CA VAL A 12 33.07 43.21 38.49
C VAL A 12 33.59 41.76 38.33
N SER A 13 34.50 41.60 37.34
CA SER A 13 35.80 40.85 37.37
C SER A 13 35.88 39.40 37.95
N SER A 14 36.59 38.45 37.32
CA SER A 14 38.04 38.57 37.08
C SER A 14 38.67 37.48 36.17
N SER A 15 39.64 37.91 35.36
CA SER A 15 40.84 37.21 34.81
C SER A 15 40.82 35.74 34.32
N SER A 16 41.12 35.58 33.01
CA SER A 16 42.07 34.63 32.37
C SER A 16 41.81 33.10 32.38
N SER A 17 42.10 32.33 31.32
CA SER A 17 42.48 32.67 29.91
C SER A 17 42.42 31.42 29.01
N SER A 18 42.11 31.59 27.71
CA SER A 18 42.46 30.72 26.55
C SER A 18 42.33 29.18 26.71
N SER A 19 41.50 28.46 25.96
CA SER A 19 41.67 28.29 24.49
C SER A 19 40.67 27.27 23.88
N SER A 20 40.37 27.48 22.58
CA SER A 20 40.03 26.50 21.51
C SER A 20 38.98 25.36 21.65
N SER A 21 38.23 25.21 20.55
CA SER A 21 37.67 23.95 19.99
C SER A 21 36.62 23.16 20.78
N SER A 22 35.37 23.53 20.53
CA SER A 22 34.20 22.66 20.36
C SER A 22 34.44 21.21 19.92
N SER A 23 33.87 20.25 20.67
CA SER A 23 33.14 19.07 20.15
C SER A 23 32.44 18.34 21.31
N SER A 24 31.11 18.37 21.36
CA SER A 24 30.34 17.84 22.50
C SER A 24 30.13 16.32 22.42
N SER A 25 31.03 15.55 23.01
CA SER A 25 30.93 14.08 23.16
C SER A 25 30.05 13.69 24.37
N SER A 26 28.73 13.84 24.24
CA SER A 26 27.78 13.50 25.31
C SER A 26 27.56 11.98 25.44
N LEU A 27 28.31 11.40 26.37
CA LEU A 27 28.34 10.00 26.82
C LEU A 27 26.95 9.31 26.94
N LEU A 28 26.89 8.01 26.57
CA LEU A 28 25.81 7.13 27.02
C LEU A 28 25.93 6.86 28.52
N THR A 29 24.95 7.30 29.30
CA THR A 29 24.79 6.87 30.71
C THR A 29 23.95 5.61 30.77
N CYS A 30 24.60 4.43 30.83
CA CYS A 30 23.91 3.16 30.99
C CYS A 30 23.49 2.95 32.46
N LEU A 31 22.19 3.02 32.74
CA LEU A 31 21.62 2.67 34.05
C LEU A 31 21.09 1.24 34.03
N THR A 32 21.94 0.28 34.38
CA THR A 32 21.52 -1.10 34.69
C THR A 32 21.04 -1.19 36.14
N SER A 33 19.75 -1.43 36.35
CA SER A 33 19.22 -1.98 37.60
C SER A 33 18.92 -3.47 37.41
N SER A 34 19.26 -4.29 38.41
CA SER A 34 19.34 -5.74 38.27
C SER A 34 18.67 -6.49 39.42
N SER A 35 17.64 -7.27 39.11
CA SER A 35 17.25 -8.51 39.80
C SER A 35 16.27 -9.32 38.93
N PRO A 36 16.17 -10.65 39.08
CA PRO A 36 15.83 -11.51 37.94
C PRO A 36 14.49 -12.26 38.06
N SER A 37 13.84 -12.53 36.92
CA SER A 37 13.53 -13.91 36.50
C SER A 37 12.96 -14.00 35.07
N LEU A 38 13.32 -15.11 34.39
CA LEU A 38 12.62 -15.78 33.28
C LEU A 38 12.34 -15.03 31.95
N HIS A 39 12.91 -15.58 30.87
CA HIS A 39 12.50 -15.43 29.45
C HIS A 39 12.56 -14.03 28.79
N GLY A 40 13.75 -13.42 28.78
CA GLY A 40 14.00 -12.21 27.98
C GLY A 40 14.51 -12.49 26.54
N LYS A 41 13.68 -12.21 25.51
CA LYS A 41 14.19 -11.70 24.23
C LYS A 41 14.21 -10.18 24.32
N SER A 42 15.38 -9.55 24.21
CA SER A 42 15.50 -8.09 24.29
C SER A 42 15.24 -7.46 22.92
N TYR A 43 14.09 -6.82 22.75
CA TYR A 43 13.75 -6.04 21.56
C TYR A 43 14.06 -4.56 21.79
N VAL A 44 14.95 -3.98 20.97
CA VAL A 44 15.24 -2.55 20.98
C VAL A 44 14.17 -1.82 20.17
N SER A 45 13.11 -1.34 20.84
CA SER A 45 12.06 -0.55 20.19
C SER A 45 12.57 0.82 19.73
N LEU A 46 12.68 1.04 18.43
CA LEU A 46 12.79 2.39 17.88
C LEU A 46 11.42 3.08 18.03
N ARG A 47 11.28 3.92 19.06
CA ARG A 47 10.03 4.66 19.30
C ARG A 47 9.88 5.80 18.30
N LEU A 48 8.94 5.66 17.38
CA LEU A 48 8.16 6.82 16.91
C LEU A 48 7.48 7.46 18.14
N ARG A 49 7.29 8.78 18.15
CA ARG A 49 6.79 9.53 19.32
C ARG A 49 5.26 9.44 19.48
N GLY A 50 4.75 8.22 19.65
CA GLY A 50 3.46 7.95 20.27
C GLY A 50 3.55 7.85 21.80
N GLY A 51 2.41 7.62 22.45
CA GLY A 51 2.33 7.34 23.89
C GLY A 51 2.90 5.96 24.28
N LYS A 52 2.67 5.52 25.52
CA LYS A 52 3.05 4.16 25.96
C LYS A 52 2.21 3.07 25.30
N ASP A 53 1.12 3.47 24.66
CA ASP A 53 -0.07 2.66 24.41
C ASP A 53 -0.32 2.44 22.91
N ASP A 54 0.48 3.06 22.02
CA ASP A 54 0.41 2.94 20.56
C ASP A 54 1.35 1.87 20.01
N VAL A 55 1.30 0.66 20.60
CA VAL A 55 1.96 -0.52 20.05
C VAL A 55 0.94 -1.31 19.24
N ALA A 56 1.14 -1.39 17.93
CA ALA A 56 0.31 -2.20 17.05
C ALA A 56 0.32 -3.67 17.53
N ARG A 57 -0.88 -4.24 17.75
CA ARG A 57 -1.05 -5.65 18.14
C ARG A 57 -1.41 -6.55 16.97
N PHE A 58 -2.06 -5.99 15.96
CA PHE A 58 -2.29 -6.64 14.67
C PHE A 58 -2.56 -5.59 13.58
N ALA A 59 -2.57 -6.01 12.32
CA ALA A 59 -3.08 -5.21 11.22
C ALA A 59 -4.10 -5.97 10.36
N LEU A 60 -5.15 -5.26 9.93
CA LEU A 60 -5.99 -5.66 8.81
C LEU A 60 -5.48 -4.97 7.55
N ILE A 61 -5.13 -5.76 6.54
CA ILE A 61 -4.64 -5.29 5.24
C ILE A 61 -5.66 -5.72 4.18
N ALA A 62 -6.48 -4.78 3.70
CA ALA A 62 -7.63 -5.10 2.85
C ALA A 62 -7.63 -4.26 1.56
N ASP A 63 -8.05 -4.86 0.44
CA ASP A 63 -8.50 -4.05 -0.70
C ASP A 63 -9.79 -3.27 -0.36
N MET A 64 -10.12 -2.28 -1.19
CA MET A 64 -11.30 -1.46 -1.07
C MET A 64 -12.49 -1.96 -1.90
N ASP A 65 -12.33 -2.10 -3.22
CA ASP A 65 -13.43 -2.33 -4.15
C ASP A 65 -13.82 -3.81 -4.16
N ASP A 66 -15.11 -4.13 -4.19
CA ASP A 66 -15.67 -5.47 -4.01
C ASP A 66 -15.26 -6.19 -2.67
N THR A 67 -14.36 -5.61 -1.87
CA THR A 67 -13.77 -6.19 -0.64
C THR A 67 -14.28 -5.52 0.64
N LEU A 68 -14.17 -4.20 0.76
CA LEU A 68 -14.71 -3.41 1.88
C LEU A 68 -15.86 -2.49 1.45
N VAL A 69 -15.84 -2.04 0.19
CA VAL A 69 -16.76 -1.09 -0.44
C VAL A 69 -17.47 -1.81 -1.59
N GLY A 70 -18.75 -1.47 -1.81
CA GLY A 70 -19.63 -2.13 -2.79
C GLY A 70 -20.99 -2.46 -2.19
N ASP A 71 -21.04 -2.73 -0.89
CA ASP A 71 -22.26 -2.97 -0.11
C ASP A 71 -22.25 -2.09 1.15
N GLU A 72 -23.21 -1.17 1.25
CA GLU A 72 -23.30 -0.19 2.35
C GLU A 72 -23.62 -0.82 3.73
N PRO A 73 -24.54 -1.81 3.85
CA PRO A 73 -24.79 -2.48 5.14
C PRO A 73 -23.58 -3.18 5.74
N SER A 74 -22.76 -3.86 4.93
CA SER A 74 -21.54 -4.52 5.39
C SER A 74 -20.47 -3.53 5.79
N LEU A 75 -20.24 -2.48 4.99
CA LEU A 75 -19.28 -1.41 5.30
C LEU A 75 -19.67 -0.69 6.61
N SER A 76 -20.95 -0.37 6.79
CA SER A 76 -21.46 0.25 8.02
C SER A 76 -21.26 -0.66 9.26
N SER A 77 -21.49 -1.96 9.10
CA SER A 77 -21.24 -2.97 10.14
C SER A 77 -19.75 -3.06 10.48
N PHE A 78 -18.88 -3.04 9.47
CA PHE A 78 -17.43 -3.08 9.61
C PHE A 78 -16.88 -1.83 10.30
N ASN A 79 -17.26 -0.64 9.83
CA ASN A 79 -16.91 0.64 10.46
C ASN A 79 -17.25 0.64 11.96
N THR A 80 -18.45 0.14 12.30
CA THR A 80 -18.95 0.08 13.68
C THR A 80 -18.12 -0.85 14.56
N LEU A 81 -17.81 -2.07 14.10
CA LEU A 81 -16.99 -3.01 14.88
C LEU A 81 -15.52 -2.60 14.94
N TRP A 82 -14.99 -2.02 13.87
CA TRP A 82 -13.59 -1.62 13.81
C TRP A 82 -13.27 -0.52 14.81
N GLU A 83 -14.01 0.58 14.78
CA GLU A 83 -13.78 1.73 15.67
C GLU A 83 -14.11 1.41 17.14
N ARG A 84 -15.12 0.56 17.39
CA ARG A 84 -15.51 0.18 18.76
C ARG A 84 -14.54 -0.81 19.41
N SER A 85 -14.08 -1.82 18.67
CA SER A 85 -13.44 -3.01 19.24
C SER A 85 -12.04 -3.30 18.69
N CYS A 86 -11.80 -3.07 17.40
CA CYS A 86 -10.51 -3.43 16.79
C CYS A 86 -9.45 -2.36 17.04
N ARG A 87 -9.75 -1.09 16.73
CA ARG A 87 -8.83 0.05 16.93
C ARG A 87 -8.48 0.25 18.41
N THR A 88 -9.48 0.18 19.28
CA THR A 88 -9.34 0.26 20.74
C THR A 88 -8.48 -0.87 21.32
N SER A 89 -8.39 -2.02 20.64
CA SER A 89 -7.54 -3.15 21.00
C SER A 89 -6.14 -3.11 20.39
N GLY A 90 -5.74 -2.01 19.74
CA GLY A 90 -4.43 -1.85 19.10
C GLY A 90 -4.35 -2.43 17.68
N GLY A 91 -5.49 -2.71 17.04
CA GLY A 91 -5.55 -3.10 15.63
C GLY A 91 -5.32 -1.90 14.69
N LYS A 92 -4.48 -2.07 13.69
CA LYS A 92 -4.14 -1.06 12.67
C LYS A 92 -4.84 -1.38 11.35
N LEU A 93 -5.44 -0.38 10.72
CA LEU A 93 -6.16 -0.54 9.45
C LEU A 93 -5.29 -0.09 8.28
N VAL A 94 -5.11 -0.97 7.29
CA VAL A 94 -4.34 -0.71 6.08
C VAL A 94 -5.23 -0.99 4.86
N PHE A 95 -5.55 0.05 4.09
CA PHE A 95 -6.16 -0.13 2.77
C PHE A 95 -5.06 -0.40 1.73
N ASN A 96 -5.30 -1.32 0.79
CA ASN A 96 -4.32 -1.73 -0.22
C ASN A 96 -4.97 -1.90 -1.60
N THR A 97 -5.09 -0.78 -2.33
CA THR A 97 -5.97 -0.65 -3.51
C THR A 97 -5.25 -0.29 -4.81
N GLY A 98 -5.92 -0.56 -5.93
CA GLY A 98 -5.55 -0.04 -7.25
C GLY A 98 -5.88 1.45 -7.45
N ARG A 99 -6.76 2.03 -6.64
CA ARG A 99 -7.13 3.47 -6.69
C ARG A 99 -5.97 4.36 -6.27
N SER A 100 -5.88 5.56 -6.85
CA SER A 100 -4.96 6.57 -6.34
C SER A 100 -5.44 7.14 -5.00
N PHE A 101 -4.57 7.85 -4.30
CA PHE A 101 -4.92 8.54 -3.06
C PHE A 101 -6.02 9.61 -3.26
N GLU A 102 -6.04 10.26 -4.43
CA GLU A 102 -7.03 11.27 -4.80
C GLU A 102 -8.41 10.63 -5.04
N ASP A 103 -8.47 9.50 -5.77
CA ASP A 103 -9.69 8.69 -5.92
C ASP A 103 -10.21 8.19 -4.56
N TYR A 104 -9.30 7.81 -3.66
CA TYR A 104 -9.64 7.36 -2.30
C TYR A 104 -10.33 8.47 -1.49
N LEU A 105 -9.81 9.70 -1.50
CA LEU A 105 -10.42 10.81 -0.76
C LEU A 105 -11.86 11.08 -1.21
N VAL A 106 -12.13 11.04 -2.51
CA VAL A 106 -13.48 11.19 -3.08
C VAL A 106 -14.41 10.03 -2.65
N LEU A 107 -13.91 8.80 -2.59
CA LEU A 107 -14.70 7.67 -2.06
C LEU A 107 -14.93 7.74 -0.56
N LYS A 108 -13.96 8.25 0.21
CA LYS A 108 -14.03 8.35 1.68
C LYS A 108 -15.25 9.16 2.11
N GLU A 109 -15.45 10.31 1.50
CA GLU A 109 -16.64 11.16 1.70
C GLU A 109 -17.92 10.47 1.23
N LYS A 110 -17.92 9.90 0.01
CA LYS A 110 -19.12 9.29 -0.59
C LYS A 110 -19.67 8.11 0.20
N TRP A 111 -18.80 7.23 0.71
CA TRP A 111 -19.18 5.97 1.35
C TRP A 111 -19.01 6.00 2.88
N ASN A 112 -18.71 7.16 3.47
CA ASN A 112 -18.43 7.30 4.91
C ASN A 112 -17.38 6.29 5.41
N ILE A 113 -16.26 6.17 4.68
CA ILE A 113 -15.22 5.18 4.96
C ILE A 113 -14.36 5.67 6.13
N ILE A 114 -14.16 4.82 7.15
CA ILE A 114 -13.30 5.14 8.28
C ILE A 114 -11.85 5.42 7.86
N THR A 115 -11.14 6.20 8.68
CA THR A 115 -9.74 6.55 8.44
C THR A 115 -8.83 5.33 8.66
N PRO A 116 -8.07 4.87 7.66
CA PRO A 116 -7.05 3.85 7.88
C PRO A 116 -5.81 4.47 8.53
N ASP A 117 -5.08 3.69 9.31
CA ASP A 117 -3.76 4.07 9.83
C ASP A 117 -2.73 4.20 8.69
N PHE A 118 -2.86 3.36 7.64
CA PHE A 118 -2.09 3.45 6.41
C PHE A 118 -2.97 3.28 5.16
N PHE A 119 -2.71 4.07 4.13
CA PHE A 119 -3.28 3.90 2.80
C PHE A 119 -2.19 3.51 1.81
N ILE A 120 -2.32 2.34 1.20
CA ILE A 120 -1.52 1.88 0.07
C ILE A 120 -2.40 2.00 -1.19
N GLY A 121 -1.92 2.74 -2.18
CA GLY A 121 -2.68 3.07 -3.39
C GLY A 121 -1.90 2.92 -4.68
N ALA A 122 -2.61 3.12 -5.80
CA ALA A 122 -2.12 3.03 -7.17
C ALA A 122 -1.28 1.76 -7.39
N CYS A 123 -1.88 0.62 -7.06
CA CYS A 123 -1.28 -0.72 -7.14
C CYS A 123 0.02 -0.88 -6.32
N GLY A 124 0.13 -0.18 -5.19
CA GLY A 124 1.29 -0.24 -4.29
C GLY A 124 2.40 0.77 -4.60
N THR A 125 2.14 1.78 -5.44
CA THR A 125 3.11 2.85 -5.73
C THR A 125 3.01 4.02 -4.76
N GLN A 126 1.82 4.29 -4.23
CA GLN A 126 1.57 5.28 -3.18
C GLN A 126 1.50 4.57 -1.82
N ILE A 127 2.14 5.13 -0.79
CA ILE A 127 1.91 4.77 0.62
C ILE A 127 1.82 6.05 1.44
N TYR A 128 0.74 6.21 2.20
CA TYR A 128 0.53 7.29 3.16
C TYR A 128 0.26 6.71 4.54
N SER A 129 0.80 7.32 5.59
CA SER A 129 0.36 7.11 6.99
C SER A 129 -0.59 8.23 7.40
N CYS A 130 -1.64 7.92 8.16
CA CYS A 130 -2.48 8.93 8.79
C CYS A 130 -1.99 9.25 10.22
N ASP A 131 -1.99 10.53 10.61
CA ASP A 131 -1.71 10.96 11.99
C ASP A 131 -2.97 11.01 12.88
N SER A 132 -2.78 11.33 14.16
CA SER A 132 -3.85 11.46 15.18
C SER A 132 -4.89 12.52 14.86
N ASP A 133 -4.53 13.50 14.03
CA ASP A 133 -5.32 14.68 13.72
C ASP A 133 -6.07 14.49 12.39
N GLY A 134 -5.86 13.34 11.72
CA GLY A 134 -6.52 12.95 10.48
C GLY A 134 -5.76 13.34 9.20
N ASN A 135 -4.53 13.84 9.29
CA ASN A 135 -3.73 14.24 8.13
C ASN A 135 -2.95 13.05 7.57
N TYR A 136 -2.85 12.99 6.25
CA TYR A 136 -2.10 11.96 5.54
C TYR A 136 -0.71 12.45 5.14
N HIS A 137 0.31 11.66 5.49
CA HIS A 137 1.72 11.94 5.20
C HIS A 137 2.28 10.83 4.30
N GLU A 138 2.82 11.20 3.14
CA GLU A 138 3.35 10.24 2.18
C GLU A 138 4.70 9.67 2.64
N ILE A 139 4.89 8.36 2.53
CA ILE A 139 6.10 7.66 3.00
C ILE A 139 7.24 7.86 1.99
N GLU A 140 8.00 8.93 2.18
CA GLU A 140 9.12 9.32 1.31
C GLU A 140 10.19 8.19 1.15
N GLY A 141 10.41 7.38 2.20
CA GLY A 141 11.28 6.20 2.13
C GLY A 141 10.77 5.10 1.17
N TRP A 142 9.48 5.09 0.83
CA TRP A 142 8.93 4.20 -0.20
C TRP A 142 9.28 4.69 -1.60
N LYS A 143 9.14 5.99 -1.90
CA LYS A 143 9.55 6.57 -3.18
C LYS A 143 11.03 6.27 -3.47
N GLN A 144 11.89 6.45 -2.48
CA GLN A 144 13.33 6.12 -2.55
C GLN A 144 13.64 4.61 -2.66
N THR A 145 12.63 3.75 -2.57
CA THR A 145 12.68 2.30 -2.83
C THR A 145 12.14 1.95 -4.22
N LEU A 146 11.26 2.78 -4.79
CA LEU A 146 10.73 2.64 -6.16
C LEU A 146 11.68 3.25 -7.21
N ASP A 147 12.27 4.40 -6.91
CA ASP A 147 13.10 5.22 -7.82
C ASP A 147 14.45 4.59 -8.23
N ARG A 148 14.91 3.56 -7.52
CA ARG A 148 16.25 2.97 -7.70
C ARG A 148 16.45 2.33 -9.07
N ASP A 149 15.43 1.59 -9.51
CA ASP A 149 15.48 0.62 -10.61
C ASP A 149 14.34 0.87 -11.62
N TRP A 150 13.93 2.14 -11.77
CA TRP A 150 12.76 2.54 -12.57
C TRP A 150 12.97 3.84 -13.36
N ASP A 151 12.47 3.85 -14.60
CA ASP A 151 12.27 5.07 -15.39
C ASP A 151 10.96 4.95 -16.20
N LYS A 152 9.92 5.66 -15.75
CA LYS A 152 8.61 5.69 -16.42
C LYS A 152 8.73 6.17 -17.87
N THR A 153 9.61 7.12 -18.15
CA THR A 153 9.80 7.72 -19.48
C THR A 153 10.29 6.66 -20.47
N VAL A 154 11.29 5.85 -20.07
CA VAL A 154 11.84 4.80 -20.94
C VAL A 154 10.84 3.64 -21.10
N VAL A 155 10.12 3.27 -20.04
CA VAL A 155 9.03 2.26 -20.12
C VAL A 155 7.92 2.71 -21.08
N GLN A 156 7.42 3.94 -20.90
CA GLN A 156 6.41 4.57 -21.75
C GLN A 156 6.87 4.65 -23.21
N GLN A 157 8.10 5.11 -23.47
CA GLN A 157 8.68 5.18 -24.83
C GLN A 157 8.78 3.80 -25.49
N ARG A 158 9.26 2.77 -24.76
CA ARG A 158 9.40 1.42 -25.29
C ARG A 158 8.03 0.79 -25.62
N VAL A 159 7.06 0.87 -24.70
CA VAL A 159 5.72 0.29 -24.92
C VAL A 159 4.94 1.03 -26.01
N MET A 160 4.88 2.36 -25.96
CA MET A 160 4.14 3.15 -26.96
C MET A 160 4.82 3.15 -28.34
N GLY A 161 6.16 3.06 -28.37
CA GLY A 161 6.95 2.97 -29.59
C GLY A 161 6.86 1.61 -30.29
N SER A 162 6.68 0.51 -29.55
CA SER A 162 6.73 -0.84 -30.11
C SER A 162 5.73 -1.09 -31.26
N GLU A 163 6.25 -1.45 -32.43
CA GLU A 163 5.44 -1.96 -33.54
C GLU A 163 4.94 -3.38 -33.28
N ARG A 164 5.71 -4.19 -32.52
CA ARG A 164 5.32 -5.55 -32.14
C ARG A 164 4.09 -5.54 -31.25
N LEU A 165 4.09 -4.77 -30.16
CA LEU A 165 2.93 -4.68 -29.27
C LEU A 165 1.72 -4.09 -30.01
N ARG A 166 1.91 -3.07 -30.85
CA ARG A 166 0.81 -2.51 -31.67
C ARG A 166 0.23 -3.49 -32.68
N ARG A 167 1.04 -4.41 -33.21
CA ARG A 167 0.60 -5.49 -34.11
C ARG A 167 -0.10 -6.65 -33.39
N CYS A 168 0.34 -6.99 -32.18
CA CYS A 168 -0.22 -8.08 -31.38
C CYS A 168 -1.48 -7.67 -30.60
N TYR A 169 -1.52 -6.44 -30.09
CA TYR A 169 -2.54 -5.95 -29.15
C TYR A 169 -3.29 -4.70 -29.64
N GLY A 170 -3.04 -4.23 -30.87
CA GLY A 170 -3.76 -3.11 -31.48
C GLY A 170 -3.38 -1.74 -30.93
N SER A 171 -4.37 -0.83 -30.84
CA SER A 171 -4.12 0.58 -30.49
C SER A 171 -3.93 0.76 -28.98
N ILE A 172 -2.68 0.68 -28.53
CA ILE A 172 -2.22 1.03 -27.19
C ILE A 172 -2.51 2.51 -26.91
N LYS A 173 -3.12 2.82 -25.75
CA LYS A 173 -3.40 4.20 -25.30
C LYS A 173 -3.17 4.34 -23.79
N GLU A 174 -2.33 5.27 -23.37
CA GLU A 174 -2.09 5.57 -21.95
C GLU A 174 -3.37 6.04 -21.22
N LYS A 175 -3.52 5.60 -19.97
CA LYS A 175 -4.62 5.94 -19.06
C LYS A 175 -4.28 7.27 -18.36
N ARG A 176 -5.07 8.32 -18.63
CA ARG A 176 -4.78 9.70 -18.16
C ARG A 176 -4.63 9.80 -16.65
N GLU A 177 -5.42 9.01 -15.95
CA GLU A 177 -5.49 8.89 -14.50
C GLU A 177 -4.16 8.40 -13.90
N SER A 178 -3.32 7.71 -14.70
CA SER A 178 -1.96 7.30 -14.31
C SER A 178 -0.85 8.28 -14.69
N MET A 179 -1.11 9.29 -15.54
CA MET A 179 -0.06 10.15 -16.10
C MET A 179 0.74 10.88 -15.01
N GLY A 180 0.06 11.40 -13.99
CA GLY A 180 0.68 12.12 -12.86
C GLY A 180 1.48 11.26 -11.88
N ASN A 181 1.30 9.94 -11.87
CA ASN A 181 2.04 9.06 -10.96
C ASN A 181 3.40 8.68 -11.59
N PRO A 182 4.55 9.03 -10.98
CA PRO A 182 5.86 8.75 -11.55
C PRO A 182 6.25 7.26 -11.55
N PHE A 183 5.59 6.42 -10.73
CA PHE A 183 5.90 5.00 -10.55
C PHE A 183 4.86 4.06 -11.16
N LEU A 184 3.85 4.57 -11.85
CA LEU A 184 2.85 3.78 -12.58
C LEU A 184 2.75 4.25 -14.02
N PHE A 185 2.92 3.33 -14.97
CA PHE A 185 2.51 3.51 -16.35
C PHE A 185 1.34 2.56 -16.64
N SER A 186 0.12 3.11 -16.68
CA SER A 186 -1.08 2.35 -17.01
C SER A 186 -1.54 2.68 -18.43
N PHE A 187 -1.85 1.65 -19.22
CA PHE A 187 -2.37 1.83 -20.57
C PHE A 187 -3.50 0.84 -20.85
N LYS A 188 -4.31 1.13 -21.87
CA LYS A 188 -5.29 0.19 -22.40
C LYS A 188 -4.94 -0.33 -23.77
N ILE A 189 -5.29 -1.60 -23.99
CA ILE A 189 -5.32 -2.27 -25.28
C ILE A 189 -6.76 -2.71 -25.58
N PRO A 190 -7.23 -2.66 -26.85
CA PRO A 190 -8.51 -3.24 -27.23
C PRO A 190 -8.61 -4.73 -26.87
N GLN A 191 -9.83 -5.24 -26.76
CA GLN A 191 -10.08 -6.68 -26.66
C GLN A 191 -9.44 -7.41 -27.86
N ALA A 192 -8.62 -8.43 -27.57
CA ALA A 192 -7.89 -9.23 -28.55
C ALA A 192 -7.69 -10.66 -28.01
N ASP A 193 -7.32 -11.60 -28.88
CA ASP A 193 -7.09 -13.00 -28.54
C ASP A 193 -5.64 -13.20 -28.07
N PHE A 194 -5.44 -13.25 -26.75
CA PHE A 194 -4.14 -13.45 -26.10
C PHE A 194 -4.30 -13.99 -24.66
N THR A 195 -3.23 -14.57 -24.10
CA THR A 195 -3.16 -14.91 -22.66
C THR A 195 -2.37 -13.86 -21.87
N VAL A 196 -2.69 -13.69 -20.58
CA VAL A 196 -1.99 -12.74 -19.70
C VAL A 196 -0.47 -13.00 -19.68
N ASP A 197 -0.04 -14.26 -19.68
CA ASP A 197 1.38 -14.61 -19.71
C ASP A 197 2.06 -14.34 -21.06
N GLN A 198 1.32 -14.47 -22.18
CA GLN A 198 1.81 -14.03 -23.48
C GLN A 198 2.03 -12.51 -23.49
N LEU A 199 1.06 -11.72 -23.01
CA LEU A 199 1.19 -10.26 -22.89
C LEU A 199 2.35 -9.88 -21.95
N ARG A 200 2.51 -10.60 -20.83
CA ARG A 200 3.60 -10.41 -19.86
C ARG A 200 4.97 -10.66 -20.49
N GLU A 201 5.17 -11.78 -21.18
CA GLU A 201 6.43 -12.09 -21.87
C GLU A 201 6.67 -11.18 -23.09
N ASP A 202 5.61 -10.74 -23.78
CA ASP A 202 5.73 -9.81 -24.90
C ASP A 202 6.22 -8.43 -24.43
N LEU A 203 5.56 -7.84 -23.40
CA LEU A 203 5.99 -6.60 -22.74
C LEU A 203 7.39 -6.71 -22.16
N ARG A 204 7.71 -7.84 -21.51
CA ARG A 204 9.03 -8.07 -20.89
C ARG A 204 10.15 -7.92 -21.91
N ARG A 205 10.03 -8.51 -23.11
CA ARG A 205 11.06 -8.41 -24.17
C ARG A 205 11.24 -6.98 -24.70
N GLU A 206 10.18 -6.20 -24.80
CA GLU A 206 10.24 -4.80 -25.29
C GLU A 206 10.83 -3.85 -24.24
N ILE A 207 10.60 -4.14 -22.94
CA ILE A 207 11.09 -3.33 -21.82
C ILE A 207 12.52 -3.70 -21.42
N GLU A 208 12.83 -5.00 -21.27
CA GLU A 208 14.11 -5.52 -20.76
C GLU A 208 15.19 -5.73 -21.84
N THR A 209 15.02 -5.25 -23.08
CA THR A 209 15.96 -5.55 -24.18
C THR A 209 17.37 -5.00 -23.91
N ASP A 210 18.38 -5.88 -24.06
CA ASP A 210 19.78 -5.73 -23.63
C ASP A 210 20.38 -4.33 -23.79
N ASN A 211 20.43 -3.57 -22.70
CA ASN A 211 21.05 -2.24 -22.67
C ASN A 211 22.56 -2.31 -22.38
N ALA A 212 23.26 -3.25 -23.04
CA ALA A 212 24.66 -3.62 -22.77
C ALA A 212 25.70 -2.51 -23.05
N GLN A 213 25.29 -1.32 -23.51
CA GLN A 213 26.16 -0.17 -23.74
C GLN A 213 25.65 1.15 -23.11
N HIS A 214 24.36 1.33 -22.85
CA HIS A 214 23.79 2.66 -22.59
C HIS A 214 22.73 2.76 -21.45
N GLN A 215 22.87 1.96 -20.39
CA GLN A 215 22.62 2.32 -18.95
C GLN A 215 22.28 1.07 -18.12
N PRO A 216 23.01 0.79 -17.01
CA PRO A 216 22.76 -0.38 -16.15
C PRO A 216 21.62 -0.19 -15.13
N ARG A 217 20.69 0.75 -15.35
CA ARG A 217 19.56 1.04 -14.43
C ARG A 217 18.20 0.46 -14.88
N ILE A 218 18.14 -0.14 -16.07
CA ILE A 218 16.88 -0.56 -16.70
C ILE A 218 16.96 -2.05 -17.04
N ALA A 219 16.80 -2.89 -16.02
CA ALA A 219 16.71 -4.34 -16.16
C ALA A 219 16.02 -4.99 -14.94
N PHE A 220 15.36 -6.12 -15.19
CA PHE A 220 14.76 -7.06 -14.23
C PHE A 220 13.45 -6.65 -13.53
N LEU A 221 12.39 -7.27 -14.06
CA LEU A 221 11.16 -7.67 -13.36
C LEU A 221 10.21 -6.51 -13.04
N MET A 222 9.61 -5.93 -14.08
CA MET A 222 8.34 -5.22 -13.96
C MET A 222 7.30 -6.06 -13.19
N ASN A 223 6.44 -5.40 -12.41
CA ASN A 223 5.22 -6.04 -11.94
C ASN A 223 4.05 -5.62 -12.85
N ILE A 224 3.35 -6.59 -13.43
CA ILE A 224 2.05 -6.37 -14.05
C ILE A 224 1.01 -6.63 -12.96
N ALA A 225 0.68 -5.59 -12.21
CA ALA A 225 -0.14 -5.68 -11.01
C ALA A 225 -1.64 -5.86 -11.30
N SER A 226 -2.10 -5.48 -12.50
CA SER A 226 -3.42 -5.79 -13.01
C SER A 226 -3.41 -6.02 -14.53
N VAL A 227 -4.28 -6.92 -14.99
CA VAL A 227 -4.75 -6.98 -16.39
C VAL A 227 -6.27 -6.99 -16.38
N SER A 228 -6.86 -5.90 -15.90
CA SER A 228 -8.31 -5.82 -15.69
C SER A 228 -9.05 -5.62 -17.02
N TYR A 229 -10.01 -6.49 -17.32
CA TYR A 229 -10.91 -6.34 -18.47
C TYR A 229 -12.05 -5.36 -18.14
N HIS A 230 -12.05 -4.19 -18.78
CA HIS A 230 -13.08 -3.17 -18.63
C HIS A 230 -13.93 -3.04 -19.89
N VAL A 231 -15.22 -3.25 -19.70
CA VAL A 231 -16.28 -3.07 -20.69
C VAL A 231 -16.59 -1.57 -20.79
N ASN A 232 -16.48 -0.94 -21.97
CA ASN A 232 -16.60 0.53 -22.12
C ASN A 232 -18.05 1.04 -22.04
N THR A 233 -18.72 0.77 -20.92
CA THR A 233 -20.02 1.31 -20.52
C THR A 233 -19.85 2.24 -19.32
N THR A 234 -20.22 3.51 -19.47
CA THR A 234 -20.27 4.47 -18.35
C THR A 234 -21.52 4.20 -17.50
N VAL A 235 -21.52 3.11 -16.75
CA VAL A 235 -22.62 2.70 -15.87
C VAL A 235 -22.06 2.45 -14.46
N SER A 236 -22.57 3.21 -13.49
CA SER A 236 -22.39 2.96 -12.07
C SER A 236 -23.55 2.09 -11.58
N GLY A 237 -23.26 0.82 -11.29
CA GLY A 237 -24.26 -0.24 -11.05
C GLY A 237 -24.07 -1.37 -12.07
N LEU A 238 -24.14 -2.62 -11.64
CA LEU A 238 -23.69 -3.78 -12.44
C LEU A 238 -24.80 -4.55 -13.15
N ASP A 239 -26.04 -4.06 -13.11
CA ASP A 239 -27.24 -4.82 -13.49
C ASP A 239 -27.72 -4.63 -14.95
N ASP A 240 -27.13 -3.73 -15.74
CA ASP A 240 -27.52 -3.51 -17.15
C ASP A 240 -26.32 -3.19 -18.06
N VAL A 241 -25.88 -4.18 -18.86
CA VAL A 241 -24.79 -4.05 -19.83
C VAL A 241 -25.29 -4.40 -21.24
N PRO A 242 -25.45 -3.43 -22.16
CA PRO A 242 -25.92 -3.69 -23.51
C PRO A 242 -24.97 -4.55 -24.36
N ALA A 243 -25.54 -5.40 -25.22
CA ALA A 243 -24.82 -6.39 -26.04
C ALA A 243 -23.82 -5.83 -27.08
N ASN A 244 -23.76 -4.51 -27.28
CA ASN A 244 -22.82 -3.85 -28.21
C ASN A 244 -21.55 -3.31 -27.54
N THR A 245 -21.32 -3.59 -26.25
CA THR A 245 -20.25 -2.89 -25.52
C THR A 245 -18.87 -3.44 -25.82
N THR A 246 -17.97 -2.58 -26.29
CA THR A 246 -16.58 -2.95 -26.64
C THR A 246 -15.68 -2.98 -25.40
N GLY A 247 -14.99 -4.10 -25.19
CA GLY A 247 -14.02 -4.26 -24.10
C GLY A 247 -12.65 -3.67 -24.40
N CYS A 248 -11.91 -3.33 -23.35
CA CYS A 248 -10.48 -3.12 -23.38
C CYS A 248 -9.83 -3.65 -22.09
N PHE A 249 -8.61 -4.15 -22.19
CA PHE A 249 -7.82 -4.49 -21.00
C PHE A 249 -7.01 -3.27 -20.58
N PHE A 250 -7.06 -2.90 -19.30
CA PHE A 250 -6.01 -2.06 -18.72
C PHE A 250 -4.83 -2.93 -18.31
N VAL A 251 -3.62 -2.36 -18.39
CA VAL A 251 -2.37 -3.01 -18.04
C VAL A 251 -1.56 -2.01 -17.22
N ASP A 252 -1.28 -2.34 -15.96
CA ASP A 252 -0.47 -1.52 -15.07
C ASP A 252 0.98 -2.02 -15.06
N VAL A 253 1.93 -1.21 -15.52
CA VAL A 253 3.37 -1.52 -15.46
C VAL A 253 4.01 -0.69 -14.35
N LEU A 254 4.71 -1.40 -13.45
CA LEU A 254 5.28 -0.87 -12.21
C LEU A 254 6.77 -1.23 -12.02
N PRO A 255 7.50 -0.49 -11.15
CA PRO A 255 8.77 -0.93 -10.57
C PRO A 255 8.66 -2.31 -9.95
N LYS A 256 9.76 -3.09 -9.98
CA LYS A 256 9.87 -4.39 -9.30
C LYS A 256 9.51 -4.33 -7.81
N SER A 257 9.89 -3.25 -7.15
CA SER A 257 9.67 -3.01 -5.72
C SER A 257 8.23 -2.62 -5.38
N ALA A 258 7.39 -2.26 -6.36
CA ALA A 258 5.97 -1.95 -6.15
C ALA A 258 5.08 -3.21 -6.23
N GLY A 259 3.75 -3.01 -6.25
CA GLY A 259 2.76 -4.07 -6.13
C GLY A 259 2.23 -4.21 -4.69
N LYS A 260 0.95 -4.58 -4.56
CA LYS A 260 0.24 -4.68 -3.27
C LYS A 260 1.02 -5.50 -2.22
N GLY A 261 1.52 -6.68 -2.61
CA GLY A 261 2.33 -7.57 -1.77
C GLY A 261 3.64 -6.97 -1.26
N ASN A 262 4.34 -6.15 -2.06
CA ASN A 262 5.58 -5.49 -1.63
C ASN A 262 5.31 -4.27 -0.75
N ALA A 263 4.29 -3.49 -1.09
CA ALA A 263 3.89 -2.31 -0.32
C ALA A 263 3.40 -2.69 1.09
N GLN A 264 2.60 -3.76 1.23
CA GLN A 264 2.22 -4.24 2.57
C GLN A 264 3.44 -4.74 3.35
N LYS A 265 4.39 -5.44 2.71
CA LYS A 265 5.67 -5.85 3.31
C LYS A 265 6.57 -4.66 3.70
N HIS A 266 6.27 -3.43 3.25
CA HIS A 266 6.87 -2.20 3.77
C HIS A 266 6.10 -1.68 4.99
N VAL A 267 4.77 -1.54 4.92
CA VAL A 267 3.93 -1.08 6.04
C VAL A 267 4.05 -1.98 7.27
N MET A 268 4.07 -3.30 7.10
CA MET A 268 4.30 -4.27 8.19
C MET A 268 5.62 -4.03 8.94
N LYS A 269 6.67 -3.56 8.25
CA LYS A 269 7.96 -3.21 8.88
C LYS A 269 7.90 -1.89 9.64
N LEU A 270 7.12 -0.91 9.15
CA LEU A 270 6.87 0.35 9.87
C LEU A 270 6.05 0.10 11.15
N LEU A 271 5.10 -0.83 11.10
CA LEU A 271 4.30 -1.28 12.25
C LEU A 271 5.03 -2.27 13.17
N ASN A 272 6.19 -2.79 12.77
CA ASN A 272 6.92 -3.87 13.46
C ASN A 272 6.06 -5.13 13.70
N LEU A 273 5.27 -5.54 12.70
CA LEU A 273 4.42 -6.74 12.74
C LEU A 273 4.98 -7.88 11.88
N SER A 274 4.80 -9.11 12.36
CA SER A 274 5.02 -10.34 11.60
C SER A 274 3.79 -10.71 10.75
N PRO A 275 3.91 -11.61 9.75
CA PRO A 275 2.75 -12.07 8.98
C PRO A 275 1.67 -12.75 9.84
N SER A 276 2.06 -13.39 10.95
CA SER A 276 1.13 -13.95 11.95
C SER A 276 0.35 -12.90 12.75
N GLU A 277 0.75 -11.63 12.72
CA GLU A 277 0.04 -10.51 13.35
C GLU A 277 -0.73 -9.69 12.30
N CYS A 278 -0.92 -10.23 11.09
CA CYS A 278 -1.69 -9.60 10.04
C CYS A 278 -2.82 -10.51 9.54
N LEU A 279 -3.94 -9.89 9.17
CA LEU A 279 -4.99 -10.47 8.34
C LEU A 279 -4.98 -9.78 6.97
N VAL A 280 -5.06 -10.55 5.89
CA VAL A 280 -5.17 -10.04 4.52
C VAL A 280 -6.56 -10.30 3.98
N ALA A 281 -7.19 -9.31 3.33
CA ALA A 281 -8.48 -9.46 2.67
C ALA A 281 -8.46 -8.93 1.22
N GLY A 282 -9.17 -9.61 0.32
CA GLY A 282 -9.28 -9.24 -1.09
C GLY A 282 -10.36 -10.03 -1.83
N ASP A 283 -10.52 -9.70 -3.11
CA ASP A 283 -11.53 -10.25 -4.00
C ASP A 283 -10.98 -10.72 -5.36
N SER A 284 -9.93 -10.10 -5.92
CA SER A 284 -9.55 -10.28 -7.34
C SER A 284 -8.07 -10.51 -7.59
N GLY A 285 -7.69 -10.80 -8.83
CA GLY A 285 -6.37 -11.34 -9.18
C GLY A 285 -5.18 -10.40 -8.89
N ASN A 286 -5.44 -9.09 -8.77
CA ASN A 286 -4.44 -8.10 -8.31
C ASN A 286 -4.09 -8.26 -6.81
N ASP A 287 -4.99 -8.87 -6.01
CA ASP A 287 -4.81 -9.13 -4.59
C ASP A 287 -3.91 -10.33 -4.31
N ALA A 288 -3.73 -11.24 -5.27
CA ALA A 288 -2.99 -12.50 -5.09
C ALA A 288 -1.62 -12.31 -4.41
N SER A 289 -0.89 -11.25 -4.77
CA SER A 289 0.42 -10.91 -4.17
C SER A 289 0.37 -10.58 -2.67
N MET A 290 -0.79 -10.22 -2.13
CA MET A 290 -1.00 -10.02 -0.68
C MET A 290 -1.08 -11.35 0.08
N PHE A 291 -1.58 -12.41 -0.57
CA PHE A 291 -1.80 -13.73 0.05
C PHE A 291 -0.54 -14.62 0.05
N GLU A 292 0.50 -14.27 -0.70
CA GLU A 292 1.73 -15.08 -0.89
C GLU A 292 2.46 -15.46 0.41
N ASP A 293 2.47 -14.58 1.41
CA ASP A 293 3.13 -14.80 2.71
C ASP A 293 2.17 -14.64 3.89
N ALA A 294 0.86 -14.52 3.64
CA ALA A 294 -0.15 -14.27 4.68
C ALA A 294 -0.73 -15.60 5.21
N PRO A 295 -0.54 -15.94 6.50
CA PRO A 295 -1.18 -17.12 7.10
C PRO A 295 -2.70 -16.92 7.28
N HIS A 296 -3.15 -15.68 7.47
CA HIS A 296 -4.56 -15.33 7.70
C HIS A 296 -5.14 -14.60 6.49
N GLY A 297 -5.36 -15.33 5.40
CA GLY A 297 -5.97 -14.81 4.18
C GLY A 297 -7.50 -14.93 4.19
N VAL A 298 -8.21 -13.90 3.73
CA VAL A 298 -9.67 -13.86 3.60
C VAL A 298 -10.04 -13.47 2.18
N MET A 299 -10.54 -14.43 1.42
CA MET A 299 -11.19 -14.19 0.14
C MET A 299 -12.69 -14.00 0.45
N VAL A 300 -13.25 -12.83 0.17
CA VAL A 300 -14.65 -12.53 0.48
C VAL A 300 -15.61 -13.40 -0.36
N GLY A 301 -16.86 -13.60 0.05
CA GLY A 301 -17.87 -14.44 -0.62
C GLY A 301 -18.39 -13.95 -1.98
N ASN A 302 -17.66 -13.02 -2.59
CA ASN A 302 -17.81 -12.53 -3.96
C ASN A 302 -16.48 -12.49 -4.72
N ALA A 303 -15.42 -13.09 -4.16
CA ALA A 303 -14.11 -13.15 -4.79
C ALA A 303 -14.18 -13.88 -6.13
N LYS A 304 -13.39 -13.37 -7.07
CA LYS A 304 -13.31 -13.82 -8.46
C LYS A 304 -12.42 -15.08 -8.53
N GLU A 305 -12.72 -16.00 -9.44
CA GLU A 305 -12.00 -17.30 -9.60
C GLU A 305 -10.47 -17.15 -9.70
N GLU A 306 -10.01 -16.06 -10.31
CA GLU A 306 -8.60 -15.64 -10.38
C GLU A 306 -7.89 -15.48 -9.03
N LEU A 307 -8.59 -15.07 -7.96
CA LEU A 307 -8.05 -15.05 -6.60
C LEU A 307 -8.25 -16.40 -5.90
N LEU A 308 -9.41 -17.05 -6.09
CA LEU A 308 -9.69 -18.38 -5.54
C LEU A 308 -8.69 -19.43 -6.01
N ALA A 309 -8.16 -19.30 -7.23
CA ALA A 309 -7.14 -20.18 -7.81
C ALA A 309 -5.79 -20.15 -7.08
N VAL A 310 -5.46 -19.11 -6.30
CA VAL A 310 -4.24 -19.04 -5.47
C VAL A 310 -4.48 -19.36 -3.99
N LYS A 311 -5.71 -19.75 -3.63
CA LYS A 311 -6.11 -20.04 -2.25
C LYS A 311 -5.33 -21.22 -1.66
N ARG A 312 -4.80 -21.05 -0.45
CA ARG A 312 -4.13 -22.12 0.31
C ARG A 312 -5.06 -22.79 1.32
N GLN A 313 -4.55 -23.80 2.04
CA GLN A 313 -5.34 -24.57 3.01
C GLN A 313 -5.71 -23.71 4.23
N GLU A 314 -4.77 -22.89 4.69
CA GLU A 314 -4.88 -21.98 5.82
C GLU A 314 -5.80 -20.77 5.55
N HIS A 315 -6.08 -20.44 4.29
CA HIS A 315 -6.92 -19.31 3.91
C HIS A 315 -8.41 -19.60 4.05
N LEU A 316 -9.20 -18.57 4.38
CA LEU A 316 -10.65 -18.60 4.39
C LEU A 316 -11.18 -18.11 3.03
N HIS A 317 -12.13 -18.85 2.44
CA HIS A 317 -13.09 -18.28 1.50
C HIS A 317 -14.38 -18.08 2.31
N ALA A 318 -14.72 -16.83 2.58
CA ALA A 318 -15.79 -16.48 3.50
C ALA A 318 -17.18 -16.66 2.87
N THR A 319 -18.19 -16.91 3.70
CA THR A 319 -19.59 -16.89 3.26
C THR A 319 -20.13 -15.46 3.12
N GLY A 320 -19.64 -14.53 3.95
CA GLY A 320 -19.96 -13.11 3.88
C GLY A 320 -19.36 -12.45 2.63
N ARG A 321 -20.18 -11.66 1.92
CA ARG A 321 -19.77 -10.81 0.79
C ARG A 321 -19.26 -9.46 1.30
N HIS A 322 -18.36 -8.82 0.54
CA HIS A 322 -17.71 -7.56 0.89
C HIS A 322 -17.21 -7.57 2.35
N ALA A 323 -17.44 -6.49 3.09
CA ALA A 323 -16.92 -6.36 4.45
C ALA A 323 -17.51 -7.39 5.44
N PHE A 324 -18.64 -8.05 5.15
CA PHE A 324 -19.09 -9.18 5.97
C PHE A 324 -18.14 -10.37 5.89
N GLY A 325 -17.48 -10.60 4.75
CA GLY A 325 -16.43 -11.61 4.63
C GLY A 325 -15.19 -11.26 5.45
N VAL A 326 -14.82 -9.98 5.47
CA VAL A 326 -13.73 -9.46 6.31
C VAL A 326 -14.05 -9.64 7.80
N LEU A 327 -15.28 -9.37 8.22
CA LEU A 327 -15.78 -9.60 9.58
C LEU A 327 -15.81 -11.09 9.97
N GLU A 328 -16.25 -11.96 9.05
CA GLU A 328 -16.20 -13.42 9.22
C GLU A 328 -14.75 -13.89 9.43
N GLY A 329 -13.80 -13.35 8.65
CA GLY A 329 -12.38 -13.64 8.78
C GLY A 329 -11.74 -13.14 10.08
N LEU A 330 -12.01 -11.90 10.49
CA LEU A 330 -11.54 -11.35 11.77
C LEU A 330 -11.99 -12.23 12.95
N LYS A 331 -13.21 -12.77 12.88
CA LYS A 331 -13.73 -13.72 13.86
C LYS A 331 -13.08 -15.10 13.74
N HIS A 332 -12.92 -15.63 12.53
CA HIS A 332 -12.37 -16.95 12.25
C HIS A 332 -10.94 -17.12 12.78
N TYR A 333 -10.09 -16.11 12.61
CA TYR A 333 -8.69 -16.13 13.06
C TYR A 333 -8.48 -15.55 14.47
N GLY A 334 -9.53 -15.12 15.18
CA GLY A 334 -9.41 -14.62 16.55
C GLY A 334 -8.78 -13.22 16.69
N PHE A 335 -8.90 -12.36 15.68
CA PHE A 335 -8.50 -10.94 15.77
C PHE A 335 -9.56 -10.06 16.45
N LEU A 336 -10.79 -10.55 16.59
CA LEU A 336 -11.83 -9.91 17.40
C LEU A 336 -11.61 -10.17 18.91
N PRO A 337 -11.74 -9.16 19.79
CA PRO A 337 -11.79 -9.35 21.23
C PRO A 337 -12.90 -10.31 21.68
N GLU A 338 -12.69 -10.99 22.81
CA GLU A 338 -13.63 -11.99 23.36
C GLU A 338 -15.02 -11.41 23.71
N ASP A 339 -15.11 -10.10 23.97
CA ASP A 339 -16.32 -9.36 24.33
C ASP A 339 -17.02 -8.62 23.15
N SER A 340 -16.67 -8.92 21.88
CA SER A 340 -17.06 -8.10 20.70
C SER A 340 -18.08 -8.68 19.72
#